data_AF-A0A846HL03-F1
#
_entry.id   AF-A0A846HL03-F1
#
_cell.length_a   1.000
_cell.length_b   1.000
_cell.length_c   1.000
_cell.angle_alpha   90.00
_cell.angle_beta   90.00
_cell.angle_gamma   90.00
#
_symmetry.space_group_name_H-M   'P 1'
#
loop_
_entity.id
_entity.type
_entity.pdbx_description
1 polymer ?
#
loop_
_entity_poly.entity_id
_entity_poly.type
_entity_poly.pdbx_seq_one_letter_code
_entity_poly.pdbx_strand_id
1 'polypeptide(L)'
;MRDGELDGLLIMAETGHPLIDELLASGLRLAPIDNWRTSGNRLAFPFLQPVTLPADSYPGQKQPLRTLGSQVVLAAARPDPADAVGVVGPGSAAIGQNLPVAAGTVARIREALDMDVRLDPSLPAALVAFQPPPERRDGIGISPVGSLANLAVIIALVVLIRLYLRHPAQPSSSDGR
;
A
#
# COMPACT_ATOMS: atom_id res chain seq x y z
N MET A 1 -1.52 41.66 -5.59
CA MET A 1 -0.45 42.31 -4.80
C MET A 1 0.19 43.47 -5.55
N ARG A 2 0.55 43.33 -6.84
CA ARG A 2 1.20 44.40 -7.62
C ARG A 2 0.36 45.66 -7.89
N ASP A 3 -0.96 45.58 -7.75
CA ASP A 3 -1.88 46.72 -7.99
C ASP A 3 -2.76 47.07 -6.77
N GLY A 4 -2.39 46.62 -5.56
CA GLY A 4 -3.15 46.91 -4.33
C GLY A 4 -4.46 46.13 -4.15
N GLU A 5 -4.85 45.27 -5.10
CA GLU A 5 -6.11 44.50 -5.03
C GLU A 5 -6.08 43.27 -4.11
N LEU A 6 -4.94 42.93 -3.51
CA LEU A 6 -4.76 41.67 -2.78
C LEU A 6 -3.96 41.89 -1.50
N ASP A 7 -4.64 41.80 -0.36
CA ASP A 7 -4.09 42.11 0.97
C ASP A 7 -3.32 40.94 1.62
N GLY A 8 -3.54 39.71 1.14
CA GLY A 8 -2.91 38.53 1.72
C GLY A 8 -3.06 37.28 0.85
N LEU A 9 -2.15 36.34 1.05
CA LEU A 9 -2.13 35.05 0.35
C LEU A 9 -2.00 33.93 1.37
N LEU A 10 -2.84 32.91 1.24
CA LEU A 10 -2.73 31.67 2.01
C LEU A 10 -2.03 30.62 1.15
N ILE A 11 -0.95 30.03 1.66
CA ILE A 11 -0.18 29.00 0.96
C ILE A 11 -0.03 27.80 1.91
N MET A 12 -0.34 26.60 1.40
CA MET A 12 0.11 25.36 2.02
C MET A 12 1.24 24.80 1.18
N ALA A 13 2.42 24.72 1.78
CA ALA A 13 3.62 24.15 1.18
C ALA A 13 4.52 23.59 2.28
N GLU A 14 5.49 22.78 1.89
CA GLU A 14 6.57 22.34 2.76
C GLU A 14 7.46 23.50 3.21
N THR A 15 8.11 23.31 4.36
CA THR A 15 9.08 24.29 4.86
C THR A 15 10.26 24.39 3.89
N GLY A 16 10.64 25.62 3.52
CA GLY A 16 11.70 25.90 2.55
C GLY A 16 11.25 25.89 1.08
N HIS A 17 9.94 25.87 0.80
CA HIS A 17 9.45 25.96 -0.59
C HIS A 17 9.89 27.29 -1.27
N PRO A 18 10.51 27.25 -2.47
CA PRO A 18 11.18 28.41 -3.09
C PRO A 18 10.25 29.57 -3.43
N LEU A 19 8.99 29.29 -3.78
CA LEU A 19 7.98 30.34 -4.02
C LEU A 19 7.81 31.27 -2.81
N ILE A 20 7.97 30.77 -1.59
CA ILE A 20 7.81 31.59 -0.39
C ILE A 20 8.98 32.58 -0.28
N ASP A 21 10.21 32.15 -0.61
CA ASP A 21 11.37 33.05 -0.66
C ASP A 21 11.18 34.16 -1.69
N GLU A 22 10.66 33.84 -2.88
CA GLU A 22 10.36 34.82 -3.92
C GLU A 22 9.32 35.85 -3.46
N LEU A 23 8.26 35.39 -2.80
CA LEU A 23 7.22 36.26 -2.27
C LEU A 23 7.75 37.16 -1.16
N LEU A 24 8.55 36.63 -0.23
CA LEU A 24 9.18 37.42 0.82
C LEU A 24 10.18 38.44 0.24
N ALA A 25 10.94 38.06 -0.79
CA ALA A 25 11.83 38.97 -1.50
C ALA A 25 11.08 40.10 -2.23
N SER A 26 9.83 39.85 -2.64
CA SER A 26 8.95 40.87 -3.23
C SER A 26 8.33 41.84 -2.20
N GLY A 27 8.60 41.62 -0.91
CA GLY A 27 8.19 42.50 0.19
C GLY A 27 7.02 41.99 1.03
N LEU A 28 6.51 40.78 0.76
CA LEU A 28 5.51 40.14 1.62
C LEU A 28 6.13 39.76 2.97
N ARG A 29 5.27 39.53 3.95
CA ARG A 29 5.65 39.07 5.29
C ARG A 29 4.80 37.88 5.69
N LEU A 30 5.40 36.98 6.46
CA LEU A 30 4.67 35.88 7.07
C LEU A 30 3.81 36.41 8.23
N ALA A 31 2.55 35.98 8.28
CA ALA A 31 1.62 36.30 9.35
C ALA A 31 1.35 35.03 10.20
N PRO A 32 1.37 35.14 11.55
CA PRO A 32 1.07 34.00 12.42
C PRO A 32 -0.42 33.67 12.43
N ILE A 33 -0.75 32.40 12.70
CA ILE A 33 -2.11 31.92 12.92
C ILE A 33 -2.23 31.39 14.36
N ASP A 34 -2.62 32.28 15.29
CA ASP A 34 -2.59 31.99 16.73
C ASP A 34 -3.92 31.50 17.32
N ASN A 35 -5.05 31.75 16.64
CA ASN A 35 -6.40 31.56 17.15
C ASN A 35 -7.16 30.38 16.51
N TRP A 36 -6.45 29.46 15.87
CA TRP A 36 -7.07 28.32 15.16
C TRP A 36 -7.93 27.42 16.06
N ARG A 37 -7.54 27.27 17.32
CA ARG A 37 -8.22 26.38 18.28
C ARG A 37 -9.52 26.95 18.85
N THR A 38 -9.73 28.26 18.75
CA THR A 38 -10.77 28.97 19.52
C THR A 38 -12.17 28.94 18.91
N SER A 39 -12.33 28.60 17.62
CA SER A 39 -13.59 28.76 16.89
C SER A 39 -14.20 27.45 16.37
N GLY A 40 -13.88 26.30 16.98
CA GLY A 40 -14.41 25.01 16.52
C GLY A 40 -13.84 24.51 15.18
N ASN A 41 -12.91 25.27 14.57
CA ASN A 41 -12.28 24.93 13.30
C ASN A 41 -11.64 23.54 13.30
N ARG A 42 -11.17 23.05 14.45
CA ARG A 42 -10.61 21.71 14.59
C ARG A 42 -11.61 20.60 14.28
N LEU A 43 -12.91 20.82 14.52
CA LEU A 43 -13.96 19.87 14.16
C LEU A 43 -14.26 19.88 12.66
N ALA A 44 -14.26 21.07 12.06
CA ALA A 44 -14.47 21.23 10.62
C ALA A 44 -13.27 20.78 9.77
N PHE A 45 -12.05 20.97 10.29
CA PHE A 45 -10.79 20.74 9.59
C PHE A 45 -9.80 19.98 10.48
N PRO A 46 -10.09 18.70 10.79
CA PRO A 46 -9.30 17.93 11.75
C PRO A 46 -7.87 17.61 11.26
N PHE A 47 -7.61 17.73 9.96
CA PHE A 47 -6.30 17.50 9.32
C PHE A 47 -5.36 18.71 9.40
N LEU A 48 -5.84 19.88 9.84
CA LEU A 48 -5.01 21.07 10.06
C LEU A 48 -4.64 21.17 11.53
N GLN A 49 -3.38 20.90 11.84
CA GLN A 49 -2.84 20.96 13.19
C GLN A 49 -2.02 22.24 13.38
N PRO A 50 -2.04 22.85 14.59
CA PRO A 50 -1.09 23.90 14.93
C PRO A 50 0.35 23.38 14.87
N VAL A 51 1.20 24.09 14.14
CA VAL A 51 2.63 23.82 14.03
C VAL A 51 3.41 25.11 14.28
N THR A 52 4.69 24.98 14.60
CA THR A 52 5.59 26.12 14.73
C THR A 52 6.68 25.99 13.69
N LEU A 53 6.78 26.96 12.79
CA LEU A 53 7.91 27.11 11.90
C LEU A 53 9.12 27.54 12.75
N PRO A 54 10.25 26.81 12.71
CA PRO A 54 11.47 27.20 13.40
C PRO A 54 11.94 28.61 13.00
N ALA A 55 12.70 29.27 13.87
CA ALA A 55 13.38 30.51 13.49
C ALA A 55 14.31 30.28 12.29
N ASP A 56 14.48 31.30 11.46
CA ASP A 56 15.34 31.28 10.27
C ASP A 56 14.95 30.20 9.23
N SER A 57 13.68 29.74 9.23
CA SER A 57 13.16 28.88 8.16
C SER A 57 13.04 29.62 6.82
N TYR A 58 12.87 30.94 6.87
CA TYR A 58 12.78 31.81 5.70
C TYR A 58 13.58 33.11 5.92
N PRO A 59 14.03 33.78 4.83
CA PRO A 59 14.71 35.06 4.93
C PRO A 59 13.88 36.11 5.68
N GLY A 60 14.50 36.75 6.68
CA GLY A 60 13.85 37.80 7.48
C GLY A 60 12.96 37.29 8.63
N GLN A 61 12.69 35.99 8.74
CA GLN A 61 11.92 35.41 9.84
C GLN A 61 12.84 35.01 11.01
N LYS A 62 13.08 35.96 11.94
CA LYS A 62 14.02 35.76 13.06
C LYS A 62 13.45 35.07 14.30
N GLN A 63 12.14 34.97 14.41
CA GLN A 63 11.48 34.34 15.54
C GLN A 63 10.60 33.19 15.06
N PRO A 64 10.47 32.10 15.84
CA PRO A 64 9.57 31.01 15.49
C PRO A 64 8.15 31.52 15.22
N LEU A 65 7.52 31.02 14.16
CA LEU A 65 6.21 31.48 13.70
C LEU A 65 5.17 30.38 13.93
N ARG A 66 4.10 30.71 14.66
CA ARG A 66 2.96 29.81 14.84
C ARG A 66 2.08 29.83 13.61
N THR A 67 1.76 28.65 13.08
CA THR A 67 0.94 28.50 11.88
C THR A 67 0.21 27.14 11.91
N LEU A 68 -0.37 26.74 10.77
CA LEU A 68 -1.02 25.46 10.58
C LEU A 68 -0.24 24.59 9.61
N GLY A 69 -0.24 23.29 9.88
CA GLY A 69 0.35 22.27 9.02
C GLY A 69 -0.62 21.12 8.81
N SER A 70 -0.39 20.39 7.72
CA SER A 70 -1.05 19.12 7.43
C SER A 70 0.02 18.07 7.11
N GLN A 71 -0.36 16.80 7.21
CA GLN A 71 0.53 15.69 6.86
C GLN A 71 0.30 15.27 5.42
N VAL A 72 1.38 15.25 4.63
CA VAL A 72 1.37 14.60 3.32
C VAL A 72 1.51 13.10 3.52
N VAL A 73 0.62 12.32 2.90
CA VAL A 73 0.61 10.85 3.02
C VAL A 73 0.58 10.20 1.64
N LEU A 74 1.25 9.06 1.52
CA LEU A 74 1.10 8.18 0.38
C LEU A 74 -0.05 7.20 0.64
N ALA A 75 -1.13 7.33 -0.11
CA ALA A 75 -2.28 6.44 -0.02
C ALA A 75 -2.29 5.45 -1.20
N ALA A 76 -2.63 4.19 -0.92
CA ALA A 76 -2.90 3.17 -1.94
C ALA A 76 -4.33 2.64 -1.76
N ALA A 77 -4.96 2.25 -2.87
CA ALA A 77 -6.26 1.59 -2.82
C ALA A 77 -6.14 0.30 -1.98
N ARG A 78 -7.13 0.07 -1.12
CA ARG A 78 -7.27 -1.22 -0.45
C ARG A 78 -7.53 -2.28 -1.54
N PRO A 79 -6.77 -3.40 -1.59
CA PRO A 79 -7.11 -4.50 -2.47
C PRO A 79 -8.53 -4.98 -2.16
N ASP A 80 -9.35 -5.21 -3.18
CA ASP A 80 -10.61 -5.93 -2.97
C ASP A 80 -10.27 -7.29 -2.31
N PRO A 81 -10.99 -7.74 -1.27
CA PRO A 81 -10.81 -9.09 -0.74
C PRO A 81 -10.87 -10.18 -1.82
N ALA A 82 -11.59 -9.94 -2.93
CA ALA A 82 -11.60 -10.81 -4.10
C ALA A 82 -10.27 -10.78 -4.91
N ASP A 83 -9.53 -9.68 -4.86
CA ASP A 83 -8.24 -9.47 -5.53
C ASP A 83 -7.03 -9.84 -4.64
N ALA A 84 -7.24 -10.04 -3.34
CA ALA A 84 -6.20 -10.46 -2.39
C ALA A 84 -5.63 -11.86 -2.69
N VAL A 85 -6.38 -12.66 -3.46
CA VAL A 85 -5.88 -13.88 -4.10
C VAL A 85 -5.47 -13.49 -5.51
N GLY A 86 -4.24 -12.97 -5.66
CA GLY A 86 -3.71 -12.63 -6.98
C GLY A 86 -3.93 -13.77 -7.97
N VAL A 87 -4.44 -13.46 -9.16
CA VAL A 87 -4.51 -14.41 -10.27
C VAL A 87 -3.07 -14.72 -10.68
N VAL A 88 -2.46 -15.71 -10.01
CA VAL A 88 -1.14 -16.23 -10.37
C VAL A 88 -1.35 -17.27 -11.46
N GLY A 89 -1.43 -16.80 -12.70
CA GLY A 89 -1.46 -17.62 -13.89
C GLY A 89 -0.79 -16.88 -15.05
N PRO A 90 -0.23 -17.60 -16.04
CA PRO A 90 0.55 -17.02 -17.13
C PRO A 90 -0.20 -16.01 -18.03
N GLY A 91 -1.51 -15.77 -17.80
CA GLY A 91 -2.32 -14.77 -18.48
C GLY A 91 -2.55 -13.45 -17.70
N SER A 92 -2.03 -13.29 -16.48
CA SER A 92 -2.32 -12.10 -15.65
C SER A 92 -1.54 -10.84 -16.05
N ALA A 93 -0.59 -10.94 -16.99
CA ALA A 93 0.14 -9.80 -17.54
C ALA A 93 -0.71 -8.86 -18.41
N ALA A 94 -1.96 -9.23 -18.72
CA ALA A 94 -2.82 -8.48 -19.66
C ALA A 94 -3.81 -7.51 -18.99
N ILE A 95 -3.92 -7.46 -17.67
CA ILE A 95 -4.89 -6.60 -16.99
C ILE A 95 -4.20 -5.30 -16.56
N GLY A 96 -4.35 -4.26 -17.39
CA GLY A 96 -3.89 -2.89 -17.13
C GLY A 96 -4.69 -2.19 -16.06
N GLN A 97 -4.69 -2.70 -14.83
CA GLN A 97 -5.30 -2.05 -13.68
C GLN A 97 -4.24 -1.72 -12.64
N ASN A 98 -4.44 -0.59 -11.95
CA ASN A 98 -3.57 -0.07 -10.89
C ASN A 98 -3.41 -1.12 -9.79
N LEU A 99 -2.39 -1.97 -9.94
CA LEU A 99 -2.08 -3.00 -8.98
C LEU A 99 -1.75 -2.34 -7.64
N PRO A 100 -2.36 -2.77 -6.53
CA PRO A 100 -2.01 -2.28 -5.22
C PRO A 100 -0.51 -2.50 -4.98
N VAL A 101 0.14 -1.53 -4.32
CA VAL A 101 1.57 -1.59 -4.02
C VAL A 101 1.84 -2.89 -3.25
N ALA A 102 2.72 -3.73 -3.79
CA ALA A 102 3.05 -5.01 -3.19
C ALA A 102 3.58 -4.81 -1.75
N ALA A 103 3.17 -5.68 -0.83
CA ALA A 103 3.56 -5.60 0.58
C ALA A 103 5.09 -5.52 0.79
N GLY A 104 5.87 -6.21 -0.06
CA GLY A 104 7.34 -6.14 -0.04
C GLY A 104 7.90 -4.77 -0.41
N THR A 105 7.25 -4.03 -1.30
CA THR A 105 7.63 -2.65 -1.65
C THR A 105 7.34 -1.70 -0.49
N VAL A 106 6.19 -1.86 0.17
CA VAL A 106 5.86 -1.08 1.38
C VAL A 106 6.87 -1.31 2.50
N ALA A 107 7.28 -2.57 2.72
CA ALA A 107 8.29 -2.91 3.72
C ALA A 107 9.66 -2.26 3.43
N ARG A 108 10.12 -2.29 2.17
CA ARG A 108 11.38 -1.64 1.77
C ARG A 108 11.33 -0.12 1.87
N ILE A 109 10.19 0.50 1.51
CA ILE A 109 9.99 1.94 1.70
C ILE A 109 10.08 2.29 3.19
N ARG A 110 9.45 1.50 4.06
CA ARG A 110 9.51 1.72 5.51
C ARG A 110 10.93 1.59 6.06
N GLU A 111 11.66 0.56 5.66
CA GLU A 111 13.04 0.33 6.07
C GLU A 111 13.98 1.45 5.57
N ALA A 112 13.80 1.90 4.33
CA ALA A 112 14.61 2.96 3.73
C ALA A 112 14.33 4.35 4.34
N LEU A 113 13.12 4.58 4.87
CA LEU A 113 12.73 5.87 5.42
C LEU A 113 13.07 6.06 6.90
N ASP A 114 13.50 5.02 7.62
CA ASP A 114 13.84 5.03 9.06
C ASP A 114 12.94 5.94 9.92
N MET A 115 11.64 5.91 9.64
CA MET A 115 10.69 6.91 10.12
C MET A 115 9.64 6.25 11.02
N ASP A 116 9.69 6.53 12.31
CA ASP A 116 8.60 6.29 13.27
C ASP A 116 7.56 7.42 13.13
N VAL A 117 6.89 7.46 11.97
CA VAL A 117 5.90 8.50 11.67
C VAL A 117 4.53 8.05 12.16
N ARG A 118 4.05 8.69 13.22
CA ARG A 118 2.64 8.64 13.61
C ARG A 118 1.81 9.37 12.56
N LEU A 119 0.94 8.63 11.89
CA LEU A 119 -0.08 9.19 11.01
C LEU A 119 -1.08 10.01 11.82
N ASP A 120 -1.61 11.08 11.23
CA ASP A 120 -2.68 11.88 11.84
C ASP A 120 -3.87 10.97 12.20
N PRO A 121 -4.34 10.96 13.46
CA PRO A 121 -5.42 10.07 13.92
C PRO A 121 -6.78 10.36 13.28
N SER A 122 -6.94 11.50 12.61
CA SER A 122 -8.13 11.83 11.82
C SER A 122 -8.19 11.10 10.48
N LEU A 123 -7.08 10.52 10.01
CA LEU A 123 -7.10 9.66 8.84
C LEU A 123 -7.88 8.37 9.18
N PRO A 124 -8.77 7.91 8.28
CA PRO A 124 -9.48 6.65 8.50
C PRO A 124 -8.44 5.56 8.73
N ALA A 125 -8.49 4.96 9.92
CA ALA A 125 -7.59 3.91 10.37
C ALA A 125 -7.76 2.64 9.53
N ALA A 126 -7.37 2.65 8.26
CA ALA A 126 -6.92 1.47 7.55
C ALA A 126 -5.49 1.09 8.04
N LEU A 127 -5.29 1.13 9.36
CA LEU A 127 -4.12 0.64 10.10
C LEU A 127 -4.09 -0.90 10.15
N VAL A 128 -4.84 -1.58 9.28
CA VAL A 128 -4.73 -3.04 9.07
C VAL A 128 -3.66 -3.37 8.01
N ALA A 129 -2.74 -2.45 7.74
CA ALA A 129 -1.49 -2.73 7.00
C ALA A 129 -0.31 -3.06 7.93
N PHE A 130 -0.49 -3.04 9.25
CA PHE A 130 0.60 -3.19 10.23
C PHE A 130 0.75 -4.60 10.80
N GLN A 131 -0.05 -5.56 10.39
CA GLN A 131 0.36 -6.95 10.52
C GLN A 131 1.00 -7.34 9.19
N PRO A 132 2.32 -7.65 9.15
CA PRO A 132 2.81 -8.45 8.04
C PRO A 132 1.83 -9.63 7.89
N PRO A 133 1.41 -9.98 6.66
CA PRO A 133 0.64 -11.19 6.46
C PRO A 133 1.33 -12.28 7.26
N PRO A 134 0.61 -13.07 8.10
CA PRO A 134 1.25 -14.11 8.88
C PRO A 134 2.19 -14.83 7.94
N GLU A 135 3.48 -14.80 8.29
CA GLU A 135 4.58 -15.37 7.52
C GLU A 135 4.03 -16.63 6.89
N ARG A 136 3.98 -16.67 5.56
CA ARG A 136 3.37 -17.78 4.82
C ARG A 136 4.04 -19.02 5.37
N ARG A 137 3.32 -19.74 6.24
CA ARG A 137 3.88 -20.83 7.03
C ARG A 137 4.62 -21.74 6.06
N ASP A 138 5.85 -22.03 6.46
CA ASP A 138 6.77 -22.89 5.77
C ASP A 138 6.09 -24.05 5.06
N GLY A 139 6.57 -24.29 3.84
CA GLY A 139 6.38 -25.55 3.15
C GLY A 139 5.03 -25.66 2.44
N ILE A 140 5.11 -26.06 1.18
CA ILE A 140 4.09 -26.90 0.55
C ILE A 140 3.68 -27.93 1.61
N GLY A 141 2.48 -27.77 2.17
CA GLY A 141 1.94 -28.67 3.17
C GLY A 141 1.78 -30.05 2.54
N ILE A 142 2.82 -30.87 2.62
CA ILE A 142 2.75 -32.30 2.39
C ILE A 142 1.94 -32.84 3.57
N SER A 143 0.62 -32.69 3.48
CA SER A 143 -0.29 -33.36 4.39
C SER A 143 -0.08 -34.87 4.19
N PRO A 144 0.39 -35.62 5.20
CA PRO A 144 0.64 -37.05 5.06
C PRO A 144 -0.62 -37.80 4.59
N VAL A 145 -1.80 -37.30 4.94
CA VAL A 145 -3.10 -37.82 4.49
C VAL A 145 -3.33 -37.54 3.00
N GLY A 146 -2.99 -36.33 2.51
CA GLY A 146 -3.08 -35.98 1.09
C GLY A 146 -2.12 -36.78 0.21
N SER A 147 -0.91 -37.05 0.71
CA SER A 147 0.08 -37.90 0.02
C SER A 147 -0.36 -39.36 -0.08
N LEU A 148 -0.99 -39.91 0.96
CA LEU A 148 -1.56 -41.27 0.95
C LEU A 148 -2.70 -41.41 -0.06
N ALA A 149 -3.61 -40.43 -0.10
CA ALA A 149 -4.69 -40.41 -1.08
C ALA A 149 -4.16 -40.35 -2.52
N ASN A 150 -3.18 -39.48 -2.79
CA ASN A 150 -2.59 -39.35 -4.11
C ASN A 150 -1.83 -40.63 -4.53
N LEU A 151 -1.12 -41.27 -3.60
CA LEU A 151 -0.45 -42.55 -3.84
C LEU A 151 -1.46 -43.66 -4.18
N ALA A 152 -2.59 -43.73 -3.47
CA ALA A 152 -3.65 -44.70 -3.75
C ALA A 152 -4.23 -44.52 -5.16
N VAL A 153 -4.44 -43.27 -5.59
CA VAL A 153 -4.89 -42.94 -6.96
C VAL A 153 -3.86 -43.40 -7.99
N ILE A 154 -2.58 -43.12 -7.77
CA ILE A 154 -1.50 -43.54 -8.68
C ILE A 154 -1.45 -45.08 -8.79
N ILE A 155 -1.53 -45.80 -7.66
CA ILE A 155 -1.55 -47.27 -7.65
C ILE A 155 -2.76 -47.81 -8.41
N ALA A 156 -3.95 -47.26 -8.17
CA ALA A 156 -5.17 -47.66 -8.86
C ALA A 156 -5.03 -47.48 -10.38
N LEU A 157 -4.44 -46.36 -10.83
CA LEU A 157 -4.20 -46.07 -12.24
C LEU A 157 -3.24 -47.10 -12.86
N VAL A 158 -2.13 -47.42 -12.18
CA VAL A 158 -1.15 -48.41 -12.64
C VAL A 158 -1.78 -49.80 -12.74
N VAL A 159 -2.60 -50.19 -11.77
CA VAL A 159 -3.32 -51.47 -11.79
C VAL A 159 -4.31 -51.53 -12.95
N LEU A 160 -5.06 -50.44 -13.18
CA LEU A 160 -6.00 -50.34 -14.29
C LEU A 160 -5.30 -50.45 -15.65
N ILE A 161 -4.19 -49.73 -15.83
CA ILE A 161 -3.34 -49.82 -17.03
C ILE A 161 -2.84 -51.25 -17.21
N ARG A 162 -2.36 -51.89 -16.14
CA ARG A 162 -1.87 -53.27 -16.19
C ARG A 162 -2.98 -54.27 -16.57
N LEU A 163 -4.20 -54.08 -16.06
CA LEU A 163 -5.36 -54.90 -16.42
C LEU A 163 -5.76 -54.69 -17.88
N TYR A 164 -5.75 -53.44 -18.34
CA TYR A 164 -6.05 -53.12 -19.74
C TYR A 164 -5.03 -53.76 -20.70
N LEU A 165 -3.75 -53.74 -20.34
CA LEU A 165 -2.67 -54.36 -21.12
C LEU A 165 -2.63 -55.89 -21.02
N ARG A 166 -3.34 -56.50 -20.05
CA ARG A 166 -3.38 -57.96 -19.84
C ARG A 166 -4.59 -58.64 -20.49
N HIS A 167 -5.19 -58.06 -21.51
CA HIS A 167 -6.20 -58.79 -22.29
C HIS A 167 -5.58 -60.05 -22.92
N PRO A 168 -6.16 -61.24 -22.68
CA PRO A 168 -5.57 -62.52 -23.09
C PRO A 168 -5.61 -62.70 -24.61
N ALA A 169 -4.56 -63.35 -25.12
CA ALA A 169 -4.48 -63.83 -26.49
C ALA A 169 -5.74 -64.63 -26.87
N GLN A 170 -6.32 -64.30 -28.04
CA GLN A 170 -7.44 -65.02 -28.62
C GLN A 170 -7.11 -66.53 -28.72
N PRO A 171 -8.05 -67.43 -28.37
CA PRO A 171 -7.86 -68.85 -28.64
C PRO A 171 -7.81 -69.06 -30.16
N SER A 172 -6.69 -69.62 -30.63
CA SER A 172 -6.51 -70.05 -32.01
C SER A 172 -7.55 -71.09 -32.38
N SER A 173 -8.33 -70.82 -33.42
CA SER A 173 -9.17 -71.78 -34.11
C SER A 173 -8.32 -72.90 -34.72
N SER A 174 -8.40 -74.12 -34.18
CA SER A 174 -7.86 -75.33 -34.83
C SER A 174 -8.73 -76.55 -34.51
N ASP A 175 -9.52 -76.96 -35.49
CA ASP A 175 -9.85 -78.34 -35.93
C ASP A 175 -11.26 -78.32 -36.55
N GLY A 176 -11.51 -78.70 -37.80
CA GLY A 176 -10.66 -79.45 -38.72
C GLY A 176 -10.90 -80.96 -38.68
N ARG A 177 -12.17 -81.42 -38.73
CA ARG A 177 -12.63 -82.59 -39.52
C ARG A 177 -14.14 -82.80 -39.40
#